data_AF-A0A2Z2IZ41-F1
#
_entry.id   AF-A0A2Z2IZ41-F1
#
_cell.length_a   1.000
_cell.length_b   1.000
_cell.length_c   1.000
_cell.angle_alpha   90.00
_cell.angle_beta   90.00
_cell.angle_gamma   90.00
#
_symmetry.space_group_name_H-M   'P 1'
#
loop_
_entity.id
_entity.type
_entity.pdbx_description
1 polymer ?
#
loop_
_entity_poly.entity_id
_entity_poly.type
_entity_poly.pdbx_seq_one_letter_code
_entity_poly.pdbx_strand_id
1 'polypeptide(L)'
;MSTWDENIFSDDVNVDFLDELANLDDEDIVEAVSDACALATSGDAISADEERNAQAAATIAAIWAGAPFSAGEVVSSYPFIRELGGSGDEALNGHALEILEAVEEEYDLEAFIEALS
;
A
#
# COMPACT_ATOMS: atom_id res chain seq x y z
N MET A 1 10.87 -15.35 -9.02
CA MET A 1 10.71 -13.90 -8.81
C MET A 1 9.68 -13.78 -7.71
N SER A 2 9.99 -13.05 -6.65
CA SER A 2 9.00 -12.61 -5.68
C SER A 2 7.98 -11.71 -6.39
N THR A 3 6.75 -11.75 -5.92
CA THR A 3 5.68 -10.86 -6.39
C THR A 3 5.91 -9.43 -5.91
N TRP A 4 5.22 -8.46 -6.51
CA TRP A 4 5.33 -7.06 -6.11
C TRP A 4 5.05 -6.88 -4.62
N ASP A 5 3.94 -7.42 -4.14
CA ASP A 5 3.50 -7.28 -2.75
C ASP A 5 4.45 -7.99 -1.77
N GLU A 6 5.04 -9.12 -2.15
CA GLU A 6 6.09 -9.75 -1.35
C GLU A 6 7.34 -8.87 -1.27
N ASN A 7 7.78 -8.25 -2.37
CA ASN A 7 8.96 -7.39 -2.37
C ASN A 7 8.72 -6.10 -1.59
N ILE A 8 7.59 -5.42 -1.85
CA ILE A 8 7.31 -4.13 -1.24
C ILE A 8 7.15 -4.29 0.28
N PHE A 9 6.44 -5.31 0.75
CA PHE A 9 6.23 -5.48 2.19
C PHE A 9 7.41 -6.10 2.95
N SER A 10 8.41 -6.66 2.25
CA SER A 10 9.62 -7.19 2.89
C SER A 10 10.82 -6.25 2.84
N ASP A 11 10.68 -5.07 2.21
CA ASP A 11 11.70 -4.01 2.28
C ASP A 11 11.79 -3.46 3.71
N ASP A 12 13.01 -3.28 4.22
CA ASP A 12 13.26 -2.86 5.61
C ASP A 12 12.51 -1.55 5.96
N VAL A 13 12.44 -0.59 5.02
CA VAL A 13 11.72 0.68 5.22
C VAL A 13 10.22 0.45 5.43
N ASN A 14 9.65 -0.45 4.63
CA ASN A 14 8.23 -0.75 4.69
C ASN A 14 7.89 -1.66 5.88
N VAL A 15 8.81 -2.50 6.34
CA VAL A 15 8.63 -3.26 7.58
C VAL A 15 8.50 -2.32 8.78
N ASP A 16 9.37 -1.30 8.87
CA ASP A 16 9.27 -0.28 9.92
C ASP A 16 7.92 0.46 9.86
N PHE A 17 7.45 0.82 8.65
CA PHE A 17 6.13 1.42 8.45
C PHE A 17 4.97 0.50 8.84
N LEU A 18 5.02 -0.79 8.49
CA LEU A 18 3.99 -1.77 8.85
C LEU A 18 3.95 -2.02 10.36
N ASP A 19 5.10 -2.03 11.03
CA ASP A 19 5.21 -2.10 12.48
C ASP A 19 4.59 -0.86 13.15
N GLU A 20 4.79 0.33 12.58
CA GLU A 20 4.12 1.55 13.06
C GLU A 20 2.60 1.45 12.93
N LEU A 21 2.09 1.04 11.76
CA LEU A 21 0.65 0.82 11.54
C LEU A 21 0.06 -0.22 12.50
N ALA A 22 0.79 -1.31 12.77
CA ALA A 22 0.32 -2.37 13.66
C ALA A 22 0.10 -1.92 15.12
N ASN A 23 0.64 -0.76 15.50
CA ASN A 23 0.46 -0.17 16.82
C ASN A 23 -0.72 0.83 16.88
N LEU A 24 -1.41 1.05 15.78
CA LEU A 24 -2.57 1.95 15.66
C LEU A 24 -3.89 1.17 15.72
N ASP A 25 -4.98 1.89 16.00
CA ASP A 25 -6.33 1.34 15.89
C ASP A 25 -6.78 1.33 14.40
N ASP A 26 -7.76 0.50 14.04
CA ASP A 26 -8.20 0.30 12.65
C ASP A 26 -8.53 1.61 11.90
N GLU A 27 -9.15 2.59 12.57
CA GLU A 27 -9.47 3.90 11.99
C GLU A 27 -8.20 4.71 11.68
N ASP A 28 -7.24 4.70 12.62
CA ASP A 28 -5.96 5.41 12.49
C ASP A 28 -5.05 4.73 11.44
N ILE A 29 -5.15 3.40 11.25
CA ILE A 29 -4.44 2.68 10.18
C ILE A 29 -4.92 3.16 8.82
N VAL A 30 -6.24 3.26 8.63
CA VAL A 30 -6.83 3.72 7.36
C VAL A 30 -6.42 5.16 7.07
N GLU A 31 -6.45 6.04 8.08
CA GLU A 31 -5.98 7.42 7.95
C GLU A 31 -4.49 7.49 7.58
N ALA A 32 -3.63 6.73 8.26
CA ALA A 32 -2.19 6.72 7.99
C ALA A 32 -1.85 6.19 6.57
N VAL A 33 -2.56 5.15 6.09
CA VAL A 33 -2.44 4.66 4.71
C VAL A 33 -2.89 5.72 3.71
N SER A 34 -4.00 6.41 3.99
CA SER A 34 -4.49 7.52 3.16
C SER A 34 -3.49 8.67 3.09
N ASP A 35 -2.95 9.09 4.23
CA ASP A 35 -1.98 10.17 4.33
C ASP A 35 -0.69 9.85 3.57
N ALA A 36 -0.18 8.62 3.66
CA ALA A 36 1.01 8.20 2.91
C ALA A 36 0.79 8.31 1.39
N CYS A 37 -0.37 7.87 0.90
CA CYS A 37 -0.74 7.99 -0.52
C CYS A 37 -0.93 9.46 -0.95
N ALA A 38 -1.61 10.26 -0.13
CA ALA A 38 -1.86 11.68 -0.40
C ALA A 38 -0.56 12.49 -0.38
N LEU A 39 0.38 12.17 0.51
CA LEU A 39 1.67 12.84 0.59
C LEU A 39 2.48 12.63 -0.70
N ALA A 40 2.54 11.40 -1.22
CA ALA A 40 3.27 11.10 -2.45
C ALA A 40 2.68 11.71 -3.72
N THR A 41 1.36 11.95 -3.73
CA THR A 41 0.65 12.57 -4.86
C THR A 41 0.44 14.08 -4.69
N SER A 42 0.90 14.66 -3.58
CA SER A 42 0.77 16.10 -3.29
C SER A 42 1.55 17.00 -4.26
N GLY A 43 2.52 16.44 -4.98
CA GLY A 43 3.44 17.16 -5.86
C GLY A 43 4.64 17.77 -5.12
N ASP A 44 4.74 17.60 -3.80
CA ASP A 44 5.91 17.94 -3.02
C ASP A 44 7.02 16.90 -3.18
N ALA A 45 8.27 17.34 -3.07
CA ALA A 45 9.40 16.43 -3.08
C ALA A 45 9.48 15.65 -1.76
N ILE A 46 9.24 14.35 -1.83
CA ILE A 46 9.38 13.42 -0.72
C ILE A 46 10.72 12.67 -0.79
N SER A 47 11.12 12.08 0.32
CA SER A 47 12.28 11.20 0.41
C SER A 47 12.01 9.85 -0.25
N ALA A 48 13.08 9.12 -0.57
CA ALA A 48 12.98 7.77 -1.14
C ALA A 48 12.28 6.79 -0.18
N ASP A 49 12.42 6.99 1.13
CA ASP A 49 11.77 6.16 2.13
C ASP A 49 10.26 6.43 2.17
N GLU A 50 9.85 7.71 2.09
CA GLU A 50 8.44 8.09 1.96
C GLU A 50 7.82 7.57 0.66
N GLU A 51 8.56 7.55 -0.45
CA GLU A 51 8.08 6.99 -1.72
C GLU A 51 7.82 5.48 -1.61
N ARG A 52 8.72 4.76 -0.94
CA ARG A 52 8.58 3.32 -0.67
C ARG A 52 7.39 3.02 0.24
N ASN A 53 7.21 3.81 1.30
CA ASN A 53 6.06 3.70 2.19
C ASN A 53 4.76 3.98 1.44
N ALA A 54 4.74 4.97 0.54
CA ALA A 54 3.58 5.28 -0.28
C ALA A 54 3.23 4.14 -1.25
N GLN A 55 4.23 3.48 -1.84
CA GLN A 55 4.02 2.28 -2.67
C GLN A 55 3.45 1.10 -1.84
N ALA A 56 3.94 0.90 -0.62
CA ALA A 56 3.37 -0.09 0.29
C ALA A 56 1.92 0.25 0.67
N ALA A 57 1.66 1.51 1.02
CA ALA A 57 0.32 2.02 1.34
C ALA A 57 -0.66 1.87 0.16
N ALA A 58 -0.23 2.21 -1.05
CA ALA A 58 -1.03 2.03 -2.26
C ALA A 58 -1.35 0.55 -2.54
N THR A 59 -0.40 -0.34 -2.26
CA THR A 59 -0.60 -1.79 -2.39
C THR A 59 -1.61 -2.30 -1.35
N ILE A 60 -1.54 -1.82 -0.10
CA ILE A 60 -2.54 -2.14 0.94
C ILE A 60 -3.93 -1.66 0.50
N ALA A 61 -4.04 -0.43 0.00
CA ALA A 61 -5.30 0.11 -0.49
C ALA A 61 -5.89 -0.71 -1.65
N ALA A 62 -5.06 -1.15 -2.59
CA ALA A 62 -5.50 -2.05 -3.66
C ALA A 62 -6.01 -3.40 -3.12
N ILE A 63 -5.33 -3.97 -2.11
CA ILE A 63 -5.80 -5.20 -1.44
C ILE A 63 -7.15 -4.94 -0.75
N TRP A 64 -7.33 -3.79 -0.10
CA TRP A 64 -8.61 -3.42 0.49
C TRP A 64 -9.71 -3.23 -0.55
N ALA A 65 -9.37 -2.79 -1.75
CA ALA A 65 -10.28 -2.70 -2.90
C ALA A 65 -10.57 -4.07 -3.56
N GLY A 66 -9.87 -5.12 -3.15
CA GLY A 66 -10.11 -6.50 -3.57
C GLY A 66 -9.05 -7.11 -4.49
N ALA A 67 -7.90 -6.46 -4.66
CA ALA A 67 -6.79 -7.02 -5.41
C ALA A 67 -6.31 -8.35 -4.80
N PRO A 68 -5.97 -9.35 -5.63
CA PRO A 68 -5.33 -10.56 -5.14
C PRO A 68 -3.91 -10.26 -4.65
N PHE A 69 -3.48 -10.96 -3.58
CA PHE A 69 -2.14 -10.83 -3.01
C PHE A 69 -1.48 -12.21 -2.83
N SER A 70 -0.15 -12.22 -2.77
CA SER A 70 0.70 -13.39 -2.60
C SER A 70 1.55 -13.35 -1.32
N ALA A 71 1.70 -12.18 -0.68
CA ALA A 71 2.49 -11.94 0.52
C ALA A 71 1.87 -12.53 1.81
N GLY A 72 1.52 -13.82 1.79
CA GLY A 72 0.80 -14.50 2.87
C GLY A 72 1.55 -14.51 4.22
N GLU A 73 2.88 -14.58 4.22
CA GLU A 73 3.67 -14.52 5.46
C GLU A 73 3.60 -13.13 6.11
N VAL A 74 3.71 -12.07 5.31
CA VAL A 74 3.56 -10.68 5.76
C VAL A 74 2.15 -10.45 6.28
N VAL A 75 1.12 -10.81 5.52
CA VAL A 75 -0.29 -10.64 5.92
C VAL A 75 -0.62 -11.43 7.20
N SER A 76 0.08 -12.53 7.45
CA SER A 76 -0.06 -13.26 8.72
C SER A 76 0.53 -12.50 9.91
N SER A 77 1.55 -11.67 9.67
CA SER A 77 2.20 -10.81 10.68
C SER A 77 1.46 -9.48 10.85
N TYR A 78 0.84 -8.97 9.79
CA TYR A 78 0.10 -7.72 9.73
C TYR A 78 -1.34 -7.95 9.23
N PRO A 79 -2.27 -8.43 10.08
CA PRO A 79 -3.60 -8.84 9.65
C PRO A 79 -4.45 -7.70 9.04
N PHE A 80 -4.20 -6.44 9.43
CA PHE A 80 -4.91 -5.27 8.92
C PHE A 80 -4.86 -5.15 7.39
N ILE A 81 -3.80 -5.66 6.75
CA ILE A 81 -3.64 -5.66 5.28
C ILE A 81 -4.83 -6.36 4.61
N ARG A 82 -5.41 -7.40 5.22
CA ARG A 82 -6.60 -8.09 4.69
C ARG A 82 -7.89 -7.82 5.47
N GLU A 83 -7.80 -7.50 6.76
CA GLU A 83 -8.97 -7.40 7.64
C GLU A 83 -9.75 -6.10 7.44
N LEU A 84 -9.08 -5.04 6.95
CA LEU A 84 -9.69 -3.76 6.62
C LEU A 84 -10.16 -3.68 5.16
N GLY A 85 -10.48 -4.83 4.56
CA GLY A 85 -11.06 -4.91 3.22
C GLY A 85 -12.34 -4.09 3.10
N GLY A 86 -12.37 -3.17 2.15
CA GLY A 86 -13.46 -2.23 1.92
C GLY A 86 -13.40 -0.93 2.73
N SER A 87 -12.34 -0.68 3.51
CA SER A 87 -12.18 0.57 4.28
C SER A 87 -11.66 1.75 3.46
N GLY A 88 -11.11 1.51 2.25
CA GLY A 88 -10.61 2.56 1.39
C GLY A 88 -11.71 3.39 0.74
N ASP A 89 -11.53 4.71 0.71
CA ASP A 89 -12.43 5.66 0.05
C ASP A 89 -11.96 6.01 -1.37
N GLU A 90 -12.78 6.77 -2.10
CA GLU A 90 -12.50 7.15 -3.50
C GLU A 90 -11.21 7.99 -3.63
N ALA A 91 -10.89 8.79 -2.61
CA ALA A 91 -9.67 9.60 -2.60
C ALA A 91 -8.44 8.73 -2.43
N LEU A 92 -8.43 7.82 -1.45
CA LEU A 92 -7.35 6.85 -1.25
C LEU A 92 -7.14 6.01 -2.52
N ASN A 93 -8.22 5.50 -3.12
CA ASN A 93 -8.10 4.68 -4.32
C ASN A 93 -7.49 5.46 -5.50
N GLY A 94 -7.90 6.73 -5.69
CA GLY A 94 -7.33 7.59 -6.73
C GLY A 94 -5.83 7.85 -6.52
N HIS A 95 -5.41 8.15 -5.30
CA HIS A 95 -4.00 8.36 -4.99
C HIS A 95 -3.17 7.07 -5.13
N ALA A 96 -3.70 5.95 -4.64
CA ALA A 96 -3.06 4.65 -4.76
C ALA A 96 -2.89 4.23 -6.24
N LEU A 97 -3.89 4.53 -7.08
CA LEU A 97 -3.84 4.26 -8.51
C LEU A 97 -2.70 5.03 -9.18
N GLU A 98 -2.60 6.33 -8.92
CA GLU A 98 -1.55 7.18 -9.47
C GLU A 98 -0.14 6.68 -9.06
N ILE A 99 0.03 6.24 -7.81
CA ILE A 99 1.30 5.70 -7.31
C ILE A 99 1.67 4.40 -8.02
N LEU A 100 0.73 3.45 -8.13
CA LEU A 100 1.00 2.15 -8.74
C LEU A 100 1.21 2.25 -10.26
N GLU A 101 0.53 3.18 -10.95
CA GLU A 101 0.78 3.46 -12.37
C GLU A 101 2.15 4.09 -12.62
N ALA A 102 2.74 4.76 -11.62
CA ALA A 102 4.05 5.38 -11.72
C ALA A 102 5.22 4.40 -11.46
N VAL A 103 4.95 3.21 -10.92
CA VAL A 103 5.99 2.19 -10.67
C VAL A 103 6.52 1.67 -12.01
N GLU A 104 7.84 1.51 -12.11
CA GLU A 104 8.49 0.98 -13.31
C GLU A 104 7.98 -0.44 -13.66
N GLU A 105 7.85 -0.74 -14.95
CA GLU A 105 7.26 -1.97 -15.53
C GLU A 105 8.02 -3.29 -15.20
N GLU A 106 8.86 -3.32 -14.16
CA GLU A 106 9.54 -4.55 -13.70
C GLU A 106 8.54 -5.55 -13.09
N TYR A 107 7.41 -5.08 -12.57
CA TYR A 107 6.38 -5.90 -11.91
C TYR A 107 5.04 -5.85 -12.64
N ASP A 108 4.30 -6.96 -12.58
CA ASP A 108 2.91 -7.02 -13.04
C ASP A 108 1.98 -6.50 -11.95
N LEU A 109 1.58 -5.23 -12.09
CA LEU A 109 0.68 -4.52 -11.18
C LEU A 109 -0.77 -4.46 -11.67
N GLU A 110 -1.08 -5.08 -12.81
CA GLU A 110 -2.37 -4.88 -13.49
C GLU A 110 -3.56 -5.28 -12.60
N ALA A 111 -3.40 -6.33 -11.79
CA ALA A 111 -4.44 -6.74 -10.84
C ALA A 111 -4.68 -5.74 -9.69
N PHE A 112 -3.65 -5.01 -9.27
CA PHE A 112 -3.79 -3.96 -8.24
C PHE A 112 -4.41 -2.69 -8.83
N ILE A 113 -3.94 -2.31 -10.03
CA ILE A 113 -4.45 -1.16 -10.79
C ILE A 113 -5.94 -1.37 -11.13
N GLU A 114 -6.33 -2.56 -11.59
CA GLU A 114 -7.72 -2.89 -11.92
C GLU A 114 -8.64 -2.83 -10.69
N ALA A 115 -8.15 -3.22 -9.51
CA ALA A 115 -8.94 -3.17 -8.28
C ALA A 115 -9.25 -1.73 -7.82
N LEU A 116 -8.39 -0.77 -8.17
CA LEU A 116 -8.53 0.63 -7.76
C LEU A 116 -9.35 1.49 -8.73
N SER A 117 -9.58 1.01 -9.96
CA SER A 117 -10.34 1.70 -11.03
C SER A 117 -11.85 1.46 -10.98
#